data_AF-F6FJG5-F1
#
_entry.id   AF-F6FJG5-F1
#
_cell.length_a   1.000
_cell.length_b   1.000
_cell.length_c   1.000
_cell.angle_alpha   90.00
_cell.angle_beta   90.00
_cell.angle_gamma   90.00
#
_symmetry.space_group_name_H-M   'P 1'
#
loop_
_entity.id
_entity.type
_entity.pdbx_description
1 polymer ?
#
loop_
_entity_poly.entity_id
_entity_poly.type
_entity_poly.pdbx_seq_one_letter_code
_entity_poly.pdbx_strand_id
1 'polypeptide(L)'
;MSVKRALFGVSGITVTSIGVWLLTGKERESNHYRTKVTRFRNIAQEVNVSLSTQNLTLRDPEHGFWTQRFQLYSSQNWNKDDLDMIPEESRVSEEGMKDFCFEKIEANKEDIKEGGSLLSELSGDLSRDEKFWDHCLDSLNNA
;
A
#
# COMPACT_ATOMS: atom_id res chain seq x y z
N MET A 1 -8.64 26.34 50.50
CA MET A 1 -9.08 26.53 49.09
C MET A 1 -7.90 27.02 48.26
N SER A 2 -7.43 26.21 47.31
CA SER A 2 -6.81 26.69 46.07
C SER A 2 -6.81 25.53 45.08
N VAL A 3 -7.70 25.63 44.10
CA VAL A 3 -7.90 24.65 43.03
C VAL A 3 -6.91 25.00 41.92
N LYS A 4 -5.82 24.24 41.78
CA LYS A 4 -4.99 24.30 40.58
C LYS A 4 -5.43 23.18 39.64
N ARG A 5 -6.07 23.61 38.55
CA ARG A 5 -6.59 22.82 37.45
C ARG A 5 -5.46 21.96 36.85
N ALA A 6 -5.58 20.64 36.95
CA ALA A 6 -4.84 19.73 36.10
C ALA A 6 -5.45 19.81 34.70
N LEU A 7 -4.71 20.38 33.76
CA LEU A 7 -4.96 20.31 32.33
C LEU A 7 -4.71 18.85 31.89
N PHE A 8 -5.74 18.02 31.91
CA PHE A 8 -5.72 16.74 31.22
C PHE A 8 -5.92 17.02 29.73
N GLY A 9 -4.80 17.30 29.05
CA GLY A 9 -4.74 17.33 27.60
C GLY A 9 -4.97 15.92 27.04
N VAL A 10 -6.05 15.75 26.32
CA VAL A 10 -6.31 14.57 25.50
C VAL A 10 -5.32 14.58 24.34
N SER A 11 -4.36 13.66 24.37
CA SER A 11 -3.64 13.16 23.20
C SER A 11 -3.40 11.68 23.53
N GLY A 12 -4.14 10.73 22.96
CA GLY A 12 -4.44 10.60 21.54
C GLY A 12 -3.38 9.71 20.93
N ILE A 13 -3.61 8.39 21.02
CA ILE A 13 -2.97 7.30 20.27
C ILE A 13 -1.57 6.90 20.76
N THR A 14 -1.53 6.00 21.74
CA THR A 14 -0.35 5.16 21.96
C THR A 14 -0.30 4.10 20.87
N VAL A 15 0.76 4.18 20.07
CA VAL A 15 1.20 3.19 19.10
C VAL A 15 1.34 1.85 19.81
N THR A 16 0.38 0.95 19.62
CA THR A 16 0.51 -0.43 20.12
C THR A 16 1.38 -1.18 19.12
N SER A 17 2.66 -1.16 19.41
CA SER A 17 3.69 -2.02 18.86
C SER A 17 3.20 -3.46 18.72
N ILE A 18 3.43 -3.99 17.52
CA ILE A 18 3.50 -5.39 17.13
C ILE A 18 3.82 -6.29 18.34
N GLY A 19 2.90 -7.19 18.73
CA GLY A 19 3.20 -8.19 19.78
C GLY A 19 2.09 -8.65 20.74
N VAL A 20 0.79 -8.50 20.43
CA VAL A 20 -0.27 -9.19 21.22
C VAL A 20 -0.94 -10.24 20.35
N TRP A 21 -0.28 -11.39 20.23
CA TRP A 21 -0.87 -12.62 19.71
C TRP A 21 -1.74 -13.27 20.81
N LEU A 22 -2.93 -13.75 20.41
CA LEU A 22 -3.80 -14.73 21.09
C LEU A 22 -4.60 -14.26 22.32
N LEU A 23 -5.92 -14.00 22.12
CA LEU A 23 -7.01 -14.63 22.90
C LEU A 23 -8.46 -14.21 22.55
N THR A 24 -8.75 -13.57 21.41
CA THR A 24 -10.15 -13.39 20.89
C THR A 24 -10.21 -13.48 19.36
N GLY A 25 -9.89 -14.68 18.84
CA GLY A 25 -9.31 -14.90 17.50
C GLY A 25 -10.24 -15.06 16.29
N LYS A 26 -11.37 -14.35 16.19
CA LYS A 26 -12.10 -14.27 14.90
C LYS A 26 -12.64 -12.88 14.61
N GLU A 27 -13.24 -12.26 15.62
CA GLU A 27 -13.84 -10.94 15.45
C GLU A 27 -12.78 -9.83 15.42
N ARG A 28 -11.68 -9.99 16.16
CA ARG A 28 -10.54 -9.06 16.11
C ARG A 28 -9.76 -9.17 14.79
N GLU A 29 -9.58 -10.39 14.28
CA GLU A 29 -8.93 -10.64 12.99
C GLU A 29 -9.76 -10.12 11.83
N SER A 30 -11.08 -10.39 11.83
CA SER A 30 -12.03 -9.82 10.87
C SER A 30 -12.07 -8.29 10.91
N ASN A 31 -12.08 -7.70 12.11
CA ASN A 31 -12.03 -6.25 12.26
C ASN A 31 -10.70 -5.65 11.79
N HIS A 32 -9.57 -6.31 12.05
CA HIS A 32 -8.27 -5.87 11.59
C HIS A 32 -8.17 -5.93 10.06
N TYR A 33 -8.58 -7.06 9.46
CA TYR A 33 -8.67 -7.22 8.01
C TYR A 33 -9.57 -6.15 7.38
N ARG A 34 -10.78 -5.94 7.93
CA ARG A 34 -11.71 -4.93 7.43
C ARG A 34 -11.16 -3.51 7.54
N THR A 35 -10.44 -3.20 8.63
CA THR A 35 -9.81 -1.89 8.83
C THR A 35 -8.70 -1.67 7.79
N LYS A 36 -7.88 -2.69 7.56
CA LYS A 36 -6.80 -2.68 6.58
C LYS A 36 -7.33 -2.52 5.16
N VAL A 37 -8.32 -3.32 4.75
CA VAL A 37 -8.97 -3.21 3.44
C VAL A 37 -9.62 -1.83 3.26
N THR A 38 -10.28 -1.30 4.29
CA THR A 38 -10.83 0.06 4.24
C THR A 38 -9.74 1.11 4.02
N ARG A 39 -8.60 1.01 4.73
CA ARG A 39 -7.45 1.91 4.52
C ARG A 39 -6.94 1.83 3.09
N PHE A 40 -6.73 0.63 2.57
CA PHE A 40 -6.24 0.40 1.21
C PHE A 40 -7.21 0.94 0.16
N ARG A 41 -8.51 0.76 0.35
CA ARG A 41 -9.55 1.37 -0.50
C ARG A 41 -9.48 2.89 -0.51
N ASN A 42 -9.29 3.52 0.65
CA ASN A 42 -9.16 4.97 0.74
C ASN A 42 -7.89 5.46 0.02
N ILE A 43 -6.76 4.76 0.17
CA ILE A 43 -5.52 5.08 -0.55
C ILE A 43 -5.73 4.96 -2.06
N ALA A 44 -6.34 3.87 -2.53
CA ALA A 44 -6.66 3.69 -3.95
C ALA A 44 -7.57 4.80 -4.47
N GLN A 45 -8.60 5.20 -3.72
CA GLN A 45 -9.46 6.33 -4.11
C GLN A 45 -8.69 7.65 -4.20
N GLU A 46 -7.87 7.96 -3.19
CA GLU A 46 -7.08 9.20 -3.14
C GLU A 46 -6.10 9.29 -4.31
N VAL A 47 -5.36 8.20 -4.57
CA VAL A 47 -4.32 8.15 -5.61
C VAL A 47 -4.90 8.01 -7.02
N ASN A 48 -6.00 7.27 -7.19
CA ASN A 48 -6.62 7.09 -8.51
C ASN A 48 -7.19 8.38 -9.10
N VAL A 49 -7.53 9.38 -8.28
CA VAL A 49 -7.91 10.70 -8.79
C VAL A 49 -6.79 11.27 -9.66
N SER A 50 -5.55 11.18 -9.21
CA SER A 50 -4.38 11.64 -9.95
C SER A 50 -3.99 10.68 -11.09
N LEU A 51 -4.03 9.36 -10.84
CA LEU A 51 -3.64 8.35 -11.85
C LEU A 51 -4.62 8.25 -13.03
N SER A 52 -5.88 8.64 -12.86
CA SER A 52 -6.91 8.58 -13.91
C SER A 52 -6.52 9.31 -15.20
N THR A 53 -5.67 10.33 -15.08
CA THR A 53 -5.15 11.11 -16.21
C THR A 53 -4.11 10.35 -17.05
N GLN A 54 -3.64 9.19 -16.61
CA GLN A 54 -2.48 8.47 -17.17
C GLN A 54 -2.74 7.04 -17.58
N ASN A 55 -4.00 6.62 -17.62
CA ASN A 55 -4.37 5.23 -17.88
C ASN A 55 -3.73 4.23 -16.88
N LEU A 56 -3.36 4.68 -15.69
CA LEU A 56 -2.88 3.83 -14.60
C LEU A 56 -3.96 3.76 -13.52
N THR A 57 -4.01 2.65 -12.79
CA THR A 57 -4.98 2.47 -11.71
C THR A 57 -4.41 1.59 -10.62
N LEU A 58 -4.48 2.07 -9.38
CA LEU A 58 -4.34 1.22 -8.20
C LEU A 58 -5.65 0.46 -8.01
N ARG A 59 -5.61 -0.86 -8.21
CA ARG A 59 -6.80 -1.70 -8.10
C ARG A 59 -7.25 -1.86 -6.65
N ASP A 60 -8.55 -2.08 -6.46
CA ASP A 60 -9.12 -2.42 -5.15
C ASP A 60 -8.32 -3.58 -4.52
N PRO A 61 -8.03 -3.56 -3.20
CA PRO A 61 -7.24 -4.60 -2.53
C PRO A 61 -7.82 -6.02 -2.65
N GLU A 62 -9.12 -6.15 -2.97
CA GLU A 62 -9.79 -7.44 -3.20
C GLU A 62 -9.97 -7.77 -4.70
N HIS A 63 -9.40 -6.96 -5.60
CA HIS A 63 -9.45 -7.20 -7.04
C HIS A 63 -8.56 -8.37 -7.44
N GLY A 64 -9.03 -9.23 -8.34
CA GLY A 64 -8.28 -10.42 -8.82
C GLY A 64 -6.97 -10.11 -9.56
N PHE A 65 -6.72 -8.85 -9.89
CA PHE A 65 -5.43 -8.35 -10.38
C PHE A 65 -4.28 -8.74 -9.44
N TRP A 66 -4.49 -8.63 -8.12
CA TRP A 66 -3.45 -8.92 -7.14
C TRP A 66 -3.06 -10.40 -7.16
N THR A 67 -4.05 -11.29 -7.23
CA THR A 67 -3.82 -12.73 -7.37
C THR A 67 -3.08 -13.05 -8.67
N GLN A 68 -3.53 -12.50 -9.80
CA GLN A 68 -2.88 -12.73 -11.10
C GLN A 68 -1.43 -12.24 -11.11
N ARG A 69 -1.19 -11.06 -10.55
CA ARG A 69 0.14 -10.45 -10.47
C ARG A 69 1.07 -11.23 -9.56
N PHE A 70 0.59 -11.64 -8.38
CA PHE A 70 1.35 -12.48 -7.47
C PHE A 70 1.72 -13.82 -8.11
N GLN A 71 0.79 -14.47 -8.80
CA GLN A 71 1.04 -15.72 -9.51
C GLN A 71 2.05 -15.53 -10.65
N LEU A 72 1.94 -14.44 -11.40
CA LEU A 72 2.90 -14.10 -12.46
C LEU A 72 4.31 -13.96 -11.90
N TYR A 73 4.50 -13.17 -10.85
CA TYR A 73 5.83 -12.97 -10.23
C TYR A 73 6.36 -14.24 -9.58
N SER A 74 5.49 -15.00 -8.90
CA SER A 74 5.85 -16.31 -8.34
C SER A 74 6.29 -17.30 -9.41
N SER A 75 5.61 -17.34 -10.56
CA SER A 75 5.97 -18.23 -11.69
C SER A 75 7.33 -17.88 -12.31
N GLN A 76 7.76 -16.63 -12.18
CA GLN A 76 9.06 -16.14 -12.63
C GLN A 76 10.13 -16.24 -11.53
N ASN A 77 9.82 -16.89 -10.40
CA ASN A 77 10.67 -16.95 -9.21
C ASN A 77 11.14 -15.57 -8.73
N TRP A 78 10.32 -14.53 -8.95
CA TRP A 78 10.67 -13.16 -8.62
C TRP A 78 11.99 -12.67 -9.23
N ASN A 79 12.41 -13.26 -10.35
CA ASN A 79 13.74 -13.08 -10.95
C ASN A 79 13.78 -12.01 -12.07
N LYS A 80 12.81 -11.09 -12.10
CA LYS A 80 12.82 -9.96 -13.03
C LYS A 80 13.65 -8.84 -12.41
N ASP A 81 14.43 -8.12 -13.22
CA ASP A 81 15.48 -7.16 -12.81
C ASP A 81 15.05 -6.00 -11.88
N ASP A 82 13.76 -5.92 -11.54
CA ASP A 82 13.18 -4.90 -10.66
C ASP A 82 12.35 -5.50 -9.50
N LEU A 83 12.10 -6.81 -9.46
CA LEU A 83 11.36 -7.45 -8.36
C LEU A 83 12.20 -7.60 -7.08
N ASP A 84 13.50 -7.34 -7.16
CA ASP A 84 14.43 -7.38 -6.03
C ASP A 84 14.09 -6.35 -4.95
N MET A 85 13.48 -5.22 -5.33
CA MET A 85 13.04 -4.17 -4.41
C MET A 85 11.91 -4.60 -3.46
N ILE A 86 11.14 -5.63 -3.85
CA ILE A 86 10.07 -6.19 -3.02
C ILE A 86 10.75 -7.08 -1.98
N PRO A 87 10.65 -6.80 -0.67
CA PRO A 87 11.30 -7.59 0.37
C PRO A 87 10.88 -9.07 0.32
N GLU A 88 11.77 -9.99 0.68
CA GLU A 88 11.47 -11.43 0.63
C GLU A 88 10.23 -11.80 1.43
N GLU A 89 9.99 -11.13 2.57
CA GLU A 89 8.78 -11.31 3.39
C GLU A 89 7.49 -10.99 2.63
N SER A 90 7.53 -10.02 1.72
CA SER A 90 6.38 -9.61 0.90
C SER A 90 6.16 -10.54 -0.28
N ARG A 91 7.14 -11.38 -0.64
CA ARG A 91 7.05 -12.37 -1.72
C ARG A 91 6.38 -13.68 -1.29
N VAL A 92 6.23 -13.90 0.02
CA VAL A 92 5.70 -15.15 0.58
C VAL A 92 4.19 -15.31 0.36
N SER A 93 3.45 -14.21 0.23
CA SER A 93 1.99 -14.25 0.07
C SER A 93 1.45 -13.08 -0.76
N GLU A 94 0.28 -13.29 -1.36
CA GLU A 94 -0.46 -12.21 -2.06
C GLU A 94 -0.74 -11.04 -1.12
N GLU A 95 -1.04 -11.33 0.15
CA GLU A 95 -1.28 -10.30 1.16
C GLU A 95 0.00 -9.50 1.47
N GLY A 96 1.16 -10.15 1.59
CA GLY A 96 2.44 -9.46 1.80
C GLY A 96 2.82 -8.55 0.62
N MET A 97 2.53 -8.98 -0.61
CA MET A 97 2.75 -8.17 -1.80
C MET A 97 1.82 -6.96 -1.83
N LYS A 98 0.54 -7.14 -1.50
CA LYS A 98 -0.42 -6.03 -1.38
C LYS A 98 0.03 -5.03 -0.33
N ASP A 99 0.46 -5.50 0.84
CA ASP A 99 0.89 -4.63 1.93
C ASP A 99 2.06 -3.77 1.51
N PHE A 100 3.09 -4.38 0.93
CA PHE A 100 4.23 -3.65 0.38
C PHE A 100 3.78 -2.57 -0.61
N CYS A 101 2.91 -2.94 -1.55
CA CYS A 101 2.42 -1.99 -2.56
C CYS A 101 1.64 -0.83 -1.95
N PHE A 102 0.66 -1.10 -1.09
CA PHE A 102 -0.14 -0.03 -0.48
C PHE A 102 0.69 0.85 0.46
N GLU A 103 1.65 0.29 1.20
CA GLU A 103 2.55 1.06 2.05
C GLU A 103 3.50 1.96 1.25
N LYS A 104 4.10 1.44 0.18
CA LYS A 104 4.95 2.25 -0.70
C LYS A 104 4.17 3.34 -1.39
N ILE A 105 2.96 3.04 -1.86
CA ILE A 105 2.09 4.05 -2.48
C ILE A 105 1.70 5.11 -1.46
N GLU A 106 1.32 4.73 -0.25
CA GLU A 106 0.94 5.69 0.79
C GLU A 106 2.12 6.58 1.22
N ALA A 107 3.33 6.03 1.29
CA ALA A 107 4.54 6.78 1.62
C ALA A 107 4.92 7.81 0.54
N ASN A 108 4.64 7.50 -0.74
CA ASN A 108 5.03 8.33 -1.89
C ASN A 108 3.81 9.01 -2.56
N LYS A 109 2.64 9.03 -1.90
CA LYS A 109 1.40 9.57 -2.49
C LYS A 109 1.45 11.08 -2.72
N GLU A 110 2.26 11.79 -1.94
CA GLU A 110 2.42 13.24 -2.08
C GLU A 110 3.18 13.58 -3.38
N ASP A 111 4.11 12.72 -3.81
CA ASP A 111 4.84 12.90 -5.06
C ASP A 111 3.92 12.82 -6.29
N ILE A 112 2.80 12.09 -6.17
CA ILE A 112 1.75 12.03 -7.20
C ILE A 112 0.89 13.31 -7.21
N LYS A 113 0.68 13.94 -6.06
CA LYS A 113 -0.17 15.14 -5.93
C LYS A 113 0.54 16.41 -6.43
N GLU A 114 1.86 16.46 -6.34
CA GLU A 114 2.65 17.62 -6.80
C GLU A 114 2.81 17.69 -8.33
N GLY A 115 2.28 16.71 -9.08
CA GLY A 115 1.94 16.85 -10.50
C GLY A 115 3.09 17.10 -11.49
N GLY A 116 4.35 16.86 -11.12
CA GLY A 116 5.50 17.31 -11.92
C GLY A 116 6.41 16.23 -12.51
N SER A 117 7.16 15.53 -11.66
CA SER A 117 8.34 14.75 -12.10
C SER A 117 8.09 13.24 -12.25
N LEU A 118 7.50 12.60 -11.24
CA LEU A 118 7.31 11.14 -11.22
C LEU A 118 6.47 10.63 -12.39
N LEU A 119 5.55 11.46 -12.87
CA LEU A 119 4.63 11.17 -13.97
C LEU A 119 5.30 11.18 -15.36
N SER A 120 6.39 11.94 -15.52
CA SER A 120 7.22 11.88 -16.74
C SER A 120 8.18 10.69 -16.69
N GLU A 121 8.64 10.33 -15.48
CA GLU A 121 9.58 9.24 -15.24
C GLU A 121 8.94 7.86 -15.25
N LEU A 122 7.64 7.71 -14.96
CA LEU A 122 6.88 6.45 -15.17
C LEU A 122 6.85 6.01 -16.66
N SER A 123 7.12 6.93 -17.58
CA SER A 123 7.34 6.64 -19.00
C SER A 123 8.82 6.59 -19.41
N GLY A 124 9.72 6.82 -18.46
CA GLY A 124 11.18 6.86 -18.59
C GLY A 124 11.89 5.85 -17.67
N ASP A 125 13.15 6.12 -17.34
CA ASP A 125 13.98 5.27 -16.50
C ASP A 125 13.80 5.69 -15.03
N LEU A 126 12.79 5.11 -14.35
CA LEU A 126 12.54 5.34 -12.92
C LEU A 126 13.78 4.95 -12.10
N SER A 127 14.06 5.72 -11.04
CA SER A 127 15.04 5.28 -10.05
C SER A 127 14.59 3.94 -9.44
N ARG A 128 15.56 3.11 -9.02
CA ARG A 128 15.26 1.76 -8.48
C ARG A 128 14.19 1.80 -7.37
N ASP A 129 14.16 2.86 -6.58
CA ASP A 129 13.23 3.04 -5.47
C ASP A 129 11.82 3.49 -5.89
N GLU A 130 11.62 3.87 -7.15
CA GLU A 130 10.35 4.31 -7.73
C GLU A 130 9.73 3.26 -8.66
N LYS A 131 10.51 2.25 -9.08
CA LYS A 131 10.01 1.17 -9.94
C LYS A 131 8.86 0.36 -9.31
N PHE A 132 8.60 0.48 -8.01
CA PHE A 132 7.49 -0.21 -7.36
C PHE A 132 6.14 0.18 -8.00
N TRP A 133 6.04 1.38 -8.57
CA TRP A 133 4.85 1.83 -9.29
C TRP A 133 4.46 0.86 -10.41
N ASP A 134 5.42 0.34 -11.19
CA ASP A 134 5.15 -0.60 -12.29
C ASP A 134 4.59 -1.94 -11.81
N HIS A 135 4.96 -2.33 -10.60
CA HIS A 135 4.53 -3.59 -10.00
C HIS A 135 3.19 -3.46 -9.27
N CYS A 136 2.93 -2.29 -8.69
CA CYS A 136 1.77 -2.05 -7.85
C CYS A 136 0.58 -1.44 -8.61
N LEU A 137 0.81 -0.85 -9.78
CA LEU A 137 -0.24 -0.27 -10.61
C LEU A 137 -0.64 -1.18 -11.77
N ASP A 138 -1.90 -1.09 -12.15
CA ASP A 138 -2.42 -1.70 -13.36
C ASP A 138 -2.45 -0.67 -14.48
N SER A 139 -1.83 -1.00 -15.62
CA SER A 139 -1.96 -0.17 -16.83
C SER A 139 -3.25 -0.57 -17.55
N LEU A 140 -4.15 0.38 -17.76
CA LEU A 140 -5.41 0.19 -18.49
C LEU A 140 -5.19 -0.17 -19.98
N ASN A 141 -3.95 -0.22 -20.47
CA ASN A 141 -3.59 -0.63 -21.82
C ASN A 141 -3.56 -2.15 -22.06
N ASN A 142 -3.84 -2.99 -21.07
CA ASN A 142 -4.00 -4.44 -21.24
C ASN A 142 -5.49 -4.85 -21.23
N ALA A 143 -6.30 -4.19 -22.05
CA ALA A 143 -7.66 -4.63 -22.41
C ALA A 143 -7.65 -5.31 -23.79
#